data_AF-A0A6J2KAM8-F1
#
_entry.id   AF-A0A6J2KAM8-F1
#
_cell.length_a   1.000
_cell.length_b   1.000
_cell.length_c   1.000
_cell.angle_alpha   90.00
_cell.angle_beta   90.00
_cell.angle_gamma   90.00
#
_symmetry.space_group_name_H-M   'P 1'
#
loop_
_entity.id
_entity.type
_entity.pdbx_description
1 polymer ?
#
loop_
_entity_poly.entity_id
_entity_poly.type
_entity_poly.pdbx_seq_one_letter_code
_entity_poly.pdbx_strand_id
1 'polypeptide(L)' 'MSKKPLRSQARNIVFNVYQRILDEQGAEQTQSSILSHVQALTGVSNTTIRRIVANGRSNRGVFSTPGKKRKGGKKKKLG' A
#
# COMPACT_ATOMS: atom_id res chain seq x y z
N MET A 1 1.99 22.00 -5.85
CA MET A 1 0.83 21.53 -5.08
C MET A 1 1.22 20.34 -4.21
N SER A 2 1.10 20.44 -2.89
CA SER A 2 1.35 19.31 -1.97
C SER A 2 0.24 18.28 -2.15
N LYS A 3 0.53 17.18 -2.86
CA LYS A 3 -0.42 16.07 -3.00
C LYS A 3 -0.52 15.38 -1.64
N LYS A 4 -1.71 15.44 -1.03
CA LYS A 4 -1.97 14.76 0.24
C LYS A 4 -1.61 13.27 0.09
N PRO A 5 -0.86 12.69 1.03
CA PRO A 5 -0.47 11.29 0.94
C PRO A 5 -1.72 10.40 1.02
N LEU A 6 -1.71 9.29 0.27
CA LEU A 6 -2.79 8.29 0.30
C LEU A 6 -3.01 7.79 1.74
N ARG A 7 -4.27 7.71 2.15
CA ARG A 7 -4.66 7.11 3.44
C ARG A 7 -4.29 5.61 3.43
N SER A 8 -4.10 5.06 4.62
CA SER A 8 -3.84 3.63 4.85
C SER A 8 -4.78 2.72 4.07
N GLN A 9 -6.08 2.98 4.19
CA GLN A 9 -7.13 2.21 3.51
C GLN A 9 -6.97 2.21 1.98
N ALA A 10 -6.67 3.37 1.38
CA ALA A 10 -6.47 3.46 -0.07
C ALA A 10 -5.22 2.68 -0.51
N ARG A 11 -4.15 2.66 0.31
CA ARG A 11 -2.96 1.86 0.05
C ARG A 11 -3.24 0.36 0.12
N ASN A 12 -4.05 -0.09 1.09
CA ASN A 12 -4.50 -1.49 1.16
C ASN A 12 -5.23 -1.89 -0.12
N ILE A 13 -6.16 -1.07 -0.61
CA ILE A 13 -6.93 -1.37 -1.83
C ILE A 13 -5.98 -1.54 -3.02
N VAL A 14 -5.07 -0.59 -3.23
CA VAL A 14 -4.09 -0.67 -4.34
C VAL A 14 -3.22 -1.91 -4.23
N PHE A 15 -2.75 -2.24 -3.03
CA PHE A 15 -1.92 -3.43 -2.81
C PHE A 15 -2.68 -4.72 -3.08
N ASN A 16 -3.92 -4.83 -2.62
CA ASN A 16 -4.76 -6.01 -2.83
C ASN A 16 -5.12 -6.21 -4.30
N VAL A 17 -5.42 -5.13 -5.03
CA VAL A 17 -5.67 -5.20 -6.49
C VAL A 17 -4.41 -5.67 -7.21
N TYR A 18 -3.23 -5.19 -6.83
CA TYR A 18 -1.96 -5.66 -7.38
C TYR A 18 -1.70 -7.15 -7.12
N GLN A 19 -2.01 -7.66 -5.93
CA GLN A 19 -1.90 -9.10 -5.62
C GLN A 19 -2.90 -9.92 -6.44
N ARG A 20 -4.15 -9.48 -6.54
CA ARG A 20 -5.16 -10.20 -7.31
C ARG A 20 -4.81 -10.33 -8.79
N ILE A 21 -4.28 -9.26 -9.40
CA ILE A 21 -3.82 -9.33 -10.81
C ILE A 21 -2.63 -10.28 -10.97
N LEU A 22 -1.72 -10.34 -10.00
CA LEU A 22 -0.63 -11.32 -10.01
C LEU A 22 -1.17 -12.76 -9.94
N ASP A 23 -2.15 -13.00 -9.09
CA ASP A 23 -2.74 -14.33 -8.91
C ASP A 23 -3.55 -14.76 -10.16
N GLU A 24 -4.28 -13.82 -10.78
CA GLU A 24 -5.11 -14.07 -11.97
C GLU A 24 -4.30 -14.23 -13.27
N GLN A 25 -3.22 -13.47 -13.43
CA GLN A 25 -2.42 -13.47 -14.67
C GLN A 25 -1.23 -14.43 -14.65
N GLY A 26 -0.89 -14.99 -13.49
CA GLY A 26 0.23 -15.91 -13.35
C GLY A 26 1.60 -15.26 -13.66
N ALA A 27 2.59 -16.10 -13.94
CA ALA A 27 3.99 -15.67 -14.10
C ALA A 27 4.33 -15.08 -15.49
N GLU A 28 3.43 -15.18 -16.47
CA GLU A 28 3.74 -14.81 -17.86
C GLU A 28 3.60 -13.32 -18.15
N GLN A 29 2.88 -12.57 -17.31
CA GLN A 29 2.72 -11.14 -17.54
C GLN A 29 3.92 -10.31 -17.08
N THR A 30 4.35 -9.39 -17.94
CA THR A 30 5.40 -8.44 -17.61
C THR A 30 4.96 -7.50 -16.49
N GLN A 31 5.94 -7.07 -15.67
CA GLN A 31 5.69 -6.11 -14.59
C GLN A 31 5.04 -4.81 -15.09
N SER A 32 5.35 -4.37 -16.31
CA SER A 32 4.75 -3.18 -16.92
C SER A 32 3.26 -3.37 -17.21
N SER A 33 2.85 -4.54 -17.70
CA SER A 33 1.46 -4.88 -17.96
C SER A 33 0.63 -4.85 -16.66
N ILE A 34 1.14 -5.50 -15.61
CA ILE A 34 0.49 -5.52 -14.29
C ILE A 34 0.33 -4.11 -13.73
N LEU A 35 1.39 -3.29 -13.79
CA LEU A 35 1.32 -1.92 -13.30
C LEU A 35 0.31 -1.07 -14.07
N SER A 36 0.27 -1.20 -15.40
CA SER A 36 -0.71 -0.52 -16.24
C SER A 36 -2.14 -0.93 -15.87
N HIS A 37 -2.37 -2.21 -15.60
CA HIS A 37 -3.69 -2.74 -15.25
C HIS A 37 -4.14 -2.23 -13.88
N VAL A 38 -3.25 -2.23 -12.88
CA VAL A 38 -3.54 -1.65 -11.56
C VAL A 38 -3.78 -0.13 -11.66
N GLN A 39 -3.01 0.57 -12.49
CA GLN A 39 -3.22 2.00 -12.72
C GLN A 39 -4.60 2.27 -13.33
N ALA A 40 -5.04 1.47 -14.31
CA ALA A 40 -6.35 1.61 -14.92
C ALA A 40 -7.50 1.41 -13.90
N LEU A 41 -7.37 0.44 -12.99
CA LEU A 41 -8.39 0.14 -11.98
C LEU A 41 -8.42 1.11 -10.80
N THR A 42 -7.25 1.63 -10.40
CA THR A 42 -7.12 2.41 -9.16
C THR A 42 -6.94 3.91 -9.38
N GLY A 43 -6.62 4.33 -10.62
CA GLY A 43 -6.26 5.71 -10.95
C GLY A 43 -4.94 6.18 -10.33
N VAL A 44 -4.17 5.26 -9.71
CA VAL A 44 -2.92 5.58 -9.01
C VAL A 44 -1.74 5.45 -9.98
N SER A 45 -0.81 6.41 -9.93
CA SER A 45 0.36 6.38 -10.81
C SER A 45 1.25 5.15 -10.57
N ASN A 46 1.87 4.63 -11.63
CA ASN A 46 2.85 3.53 -11.56
C ASN A 46 3.94 3.74 -10.50
N THR A 47 4.45 4.96 -10.35
CA THR A 47 5.43 5.33 -9.31
C THR A 47 4.90 5.13 -7.89
N THR A 48 3.63 5.47 -7.67
CA THR A 48 2.97 5.32 -6.37
C THR A 48 2.63 3.86 -6.10
N ILE A 49 2.17 3.12 -7.12
CA ILE A 49 1.92 1.67 -7.03
C ILE A 49 3.21 0.95 -6.62
N ARG A 50 4.34 1.22 -7.28
CA ARG A 50 5.64 0.61 -6.93
C ARG A 50 6.02 0.86 -5.46
N ARG A 51 5.84 2.08 -4.96
CA ARG A 51 6.09 2.42 -3.55
C ARG A 51 5.16 1.67 -2.60
N ILE A 52 3.87 1.56 -2.94
CA ILE A 52 2.89 0.82 -2.15
C ILE A 52 3.25 -0.66 -2.11
N VAL A 53 3.58 -1.27 -3.26
CA VAL A 53 3.98 -2.68 -3.35
C VAL A 53 5.24 -2.95 -2.53
N ALA A 54 6.28 -2.12 -2.65
CA ALA A 54 7.49 -2.26 -1.84
C ALA A 54 7.17 -2.19 -0.34
N ASN A 55 6.40 -1.19 0.10
CA ASN A 55 5.99 -1.05 1.50
C ASN A 55 5.10 -2.22 1.97
N GLY A 56 4.19 -2.68 1.11
CA GLY A 56 3.29 -3.79 1.40
C GLY A 56 4.05 -5.10 1.57
N ARG A 57 5.04 -5.37 0.72
CA ARG A 57 5.93 -6.54 0.86
C ARG A 57 6.71 -6.49 2.17
N SER A 58 7.31 -5.34 2.50
CA SER A 58 8.06 -5.18 3.75
C SER A 58 7.19 -5.30 5.00
N ASN A 59 5.93 -4.87 4.93
CA ASN A 59 5.00 -4.85 6.07
C ASN A 59 3.94 -5.97 6.02
N ARG A 60 4.12 -7.00 5.19
CA ARG A 60 3.17 -8.11 5.00
C ARG A 60 1.72 -7.65 4.74
N GLY A 61 1.55 -6.63 3.89
CA GLY A 61 0.26 -6.06 3.52
C GLY A 61 -0.37 -5.11 4.55
N VAL A 62 0.30 -4.84 5.67
CA VAL A 62 -0.22 -3.95 6.72
C VAL A 62 0.17 -2.51 6.45
N PHE A 63 -0.78 -1.70 5.97
CA PHE A 63 -0.61 -0.25 5.86
C PHE A 63 -1.32 0.43 7.02
N SER A 64 -0.76 0.36 8.23
CA SER A 64 -1.30 1.11 9.35
C SER A 64 -1.00 2.61 9.20
N THR A 65 -2.01 3.46 9.39
CA THR A 65 -1.75 4.83 9.86
C THR A 65 -1.01 4.71 11.20
N PRO A 66 0.03 5.52 11.50
CA PRO A 66 0.73 5.43 12.77
C PRO A 66 -0.26 5.73 13.91
N GLY A 67 -0.86 4.68 14.45
CA GLY A 67 -1.69 4.75 15.63
C GLY A 67 -0.77 4.87 16.82
N LYS A 68 -0.66 6.08 17.37
CA LYS A 68 -0.52 6.29 18.82
C LYS A 68 0.70 5.67 19.53
N LYS A 69 1.79 5.37 18.82
CA LYS A 69 3.11 5.09 19.44
C LYS A 69 4.25 5.78 18.68
N ARG A 70 4.17 7.10 18.55
CA ARG A 70 5.37 7.94 18.43
C ARG A 70 5.70 8.44 19.84
N LYS A 71 6.98 8.36 20.23
CA LYS A 71 7.57 8.64 21.57
C LYS A 71 6.74 9.63 22.40
N GLY A 72 6.15 9.19 23.52
CA GLY A 72 5.42 10.09 24.44
C GLY A 72 4.26 9.50 25.24
N GLY A 73 3.96 8.20 25.16
CA GLY A 73 2.94 7.60 26.04
C GLY A 73 3.46 7.47 27.47
N LYS A 74 3.22 8.47 28.33
CA LYS A 74 3.39 8.33 29.79
C LYS A 74 2.67 7.04 30.22
N LYS A 75 3.41 6.05 30.73
CA LYS A 75 2.85 4.91 31.46
C LYS A 75 1.99 5.49 32.59
N LYS A 76 0.67 5.40 32.49
CA LYS A 76 -0.22 5.66 33.63
C LYS A 76 -0.02 4.49 34.59
N LYS A 77 0.75 4.69 35.67
CA LYS A 77 0.75 3.74 36.79
C LYS A 77 -0.66 3.76 37.37
N LEU A 78 -1.31 2.60 37.35
CA LEU A 78 -2.47 2.35 38.20
C LEU A 78 -1.91 2.18 39.61
N GLY A 79 -2.24 3.13 40.48
CA GLY A 79 -2.09 3.02 41.92
C GLY A 79 -3.39 2.52 42.52
#